data_AF-A0A0F9VFB6-F1
#
_entry.id   AF-A0A0F9VFB6-F1
#
_cell.length_a   1.000
_cell.length_b   1.000
_cell.length_c   1.000
_cell.angle_alpha   90.00
_cell.angle_beta   90.00
_cell.angle_gamma   90.00
#
_symmetry.space_group_name_H-M   'P 1'
#
loop_
_entity.id
_entity.type
_entity.pdbx_description
1 polymer ?
#
loop_
_entity_poly.entity_id
_entity_poly.type
_entity_poly.pdbx_seq_one_letter_code
_entity_poly.pdbx_strand_id
1 'polypeptide(L)'
;MKAERVHPLVEPPKKGDKEPVTDLDRQIWWFMGLPSTNHWHMTKMCMRIARWTPTHWTMLESPPLKVNRLRREMIKFFMKKSKNPKDTLVMLDIDHLHPNTVVKDLVGDGQFPIHCALTFKRAPTLPVPMAMDYINGWESSPAMCSQFTPGEVLKCDRGGTGAIAIQRQVFDAIIALGYPIEKMFIYKDGEDCDKWFARLCTQAGFKQYVNTAIESPHFSDVPEYINSEMWDKWAKEKGHGGIVRDAEHT
;
A
#
# COMPACT_ATOMS: atom_id res chain seq x y z
N MET A 1 3.30 -12.30 -21.70
CA MET A 1 4.49 -11.87 -20.92
C MET A 1 4.28 -12.40 -19.50
N LYS A 2 5.19 -13.23 -18.97
CA LYS A 2 5.05 -13.82 -17.62
C LYS A 2 5.49 -12.78 -16.58
N ALA A 3 4.78 -12.67 -15.46
CA ALA A 3 5.20 -11.85 -14.33
C ALA A 3 6.59 -12.30 -13.86
N GLU A 4 7.50 -11.35 -13.66
CA GLU A 4 8.84 -11.62 -13.18
C GLU A 4 8.76 -11.92 -11.69
N ARG A 5 8.87 -13.21 -11.32
CA ARG A 5 8.95 -13.64 -9.92
C ARG A 5 10.28 -13.16 -9.35
N VAL A 6 10.22 -12.22 -8.42
CA VAL A 6 11.39 -11.74 -7.70
C VAL A 6 11.60 -12.67 -6.50
N HIS A 7 12.54 -13.60 -6.62
CA HIS A 7 13.09 -14.28 -5.44
C HIS A 7 14.11 -13.34 -4.77
N PRO A 8 14.09 -13.16 -3.44
CA PRO A 8 15.07 -12.34 -2.76
C PRO A 8 16.42 -13.05 -2.76
N LEU A 9 17.27 -12.75 -3.74
CA LEU A 9 18.70 -13.06 -3.67
C LEU A 9 19.39 -11.89 -2.96
N VAL A 10 19.57 -12.04 -1.66
CA VAL A 10 20.45 -11.15 -0.89
C VAL A 10 21.88 -11.66 -1.05
N GLU A 11 22.66 -11.02 -1.91
CA GLU A 11 24.11 -11.24 -1.91
C GLU A 11 24.70 -10.74 -0.58
N PRO A 12 25.62 -11.50 0.04
CA PRO A 12 26.29 -11.06 1.25
C PRO A 12 27.13 -9.79 0.97
N PRO A 13 27.19 -8.84 1.91
CA PRO A 13 27.91 -7.57 1.72
C PRO A 13 29.40 -7.80 1.48
N LYS A 14 29.99 -6.99 0.60
CA LYS A 14 31.42 -7.09 0.25
C LYS A 14 32.25 -6.32 1.27
N LYS A 15 33.45 -6.82 1.55
CA LYS A 15 34.40 -6.22 2.51
C LYS A 15 34.80 -4.82 2.02
N GLY A 16 34.25 -3.77 2.62
CA GLY A 16 34.46 -2.37 2.23
C GLY A 16 33.16 -1.55 2.08
N ASP A 17 32.00 -2.18 2.11
CA ASP A 17 30.73 -1.47 2.17
C ASP A 17 30.60 -0.75 3.52
N LYS A 18 30.15 0.52 3.49
CA LYS A 18 29.71 1.22 4.71
C LYS A 18 28.74 0.31 5.46
N GLU A 19 28.87 0.19 6.78
CA GLU A 19 28.03 -0.70 7.58
C GLU A 19 26.57 -0.59 7.12
N PRO A 20 25.91 -1.73 6.82
CA PRO A 20 24.52 -1.70 6.39
C PRO A 20 23.74 -0.90 7.42
N VAL A 21 22.93 0.06 6.96
CA VAL A 21 21.95 0.74 7.82
C VAL A 21 21.15 -0.37 8.48
N THR A 22 21.52 -0.70 9.72
CA THR A 22 20.84 -1.74 10.48
C THR A 22 19.40 -1.27 10.67
N ASP A 23 18.44 -2.20 10.73
CA ASP A 23 17.00 -1.93 10.87
C ASP A 23 16.64 -0.97 12.04
N LEU A 24 17.61 -0.65 12.91
CA LEU A 24 17.48 0.13 14.15
C LEU A 24 17.30 1.65 13.95
N ASP A 25 17.58 2.21 12.76
CA ASP A 25 17.58 3.67 12.55
C ASP A 25 16.37 4.23 11.78
N ARG A 26 15.45 3.38 11.28
CA ARG A 26 14.26 3.85 10.56
C ARG A 26 13.05 4.01 11.49
N GLN A 27 12.34 5.12 11.33
CA GLN A 27 11.10 5.43 12.02
C GLN A 27 9.91 4.97 11.20
N ILE A 28 8.96 4.31 11.87
CA ILE A 28 7.71 3.90 11.27
C ILE A 28 6.62 4.84 11.74
N TRP A 29 5.97 5.46 10.77
CA TRP A 29 4.84 6.34 10.96
C TRP A 29 3.64 5.63 10.39
N TRP A 30 2.53 5.57 11.12
CA TRP A 30 1.29 5.08 10.52
C TRP A 30 0.11 5.92 10.94
N PHE A 31 -0.87 6.02 10.04
CA PHE A 31 -2.12 6.69 10.34
C PHE A 31 -3.32 5.93 9.84
N MET A 32 -4.43 6.19 10.52
CA MET A 32 -5.77 5.80 10.13
C MET A 32 -6.66 7.00 10.37
N GLY A 33 -7.49 7.35 9.39
CA GLY A 33 -8.54 8.32 9.62
C GLY A 33 -9.56 7.77 10.63
N LEU A 34 -10.41 8.64 11.16
CA LEU A 34 -11.59 8.20 11.91
C LEU A 34 -12.82 8.84 11.27
N PRO A 35 -13.91 8.08 11.09
CA PRO A 35 -15.11 8.61 10.50
C PRO A 35 -15.66 9.75 11.37
N SER A 36 -16.14 10.80 10.71
CA SER A 36 -17.05 11.73 11.38
C SER A 36 -18.47 11.16 11.43
N THR A 37 -19.36 11.85 12.14
CA THR A 37 -20.80 11.56 12.09
C THR A 37 -21.38 11.60 10.67
N ASN A 38 -20.68 12.23 9.70
CA ASN A 38 -20.96 12.12 8.28
C ASN A 38 -19.91 11.21 7.59
N HIS A 39 -20.38 10.12 6.99
CA HIS A 39 -19.58 9.04 6.38
C HIS A 39 -18.62 9.46 5.25
N TRP A 40 -18.74 10.68 4.70
CA TRP A 40 -17.84 11.23 3.67
C TRP A 40 -16.80 12.23 4.20
N HIS A 41 -16.83 12.54 5.50
CA HIS A 41 -15.92 13.48 6.14
C HIS A 41 -15.22 12.76 7.30
N MET A 42 -13.89 12.90 7.38
CA MET A 42 -13.13 12.39 8.51
C MET A 42 -12.83 13.54 9.46
N THR A 43 -13.35 13.50 10.68
CA THR A 43 -13.17 14.57 11.69
C THR A 43 -12.01 14.33 12.63
N LYS A 44 -11.42 13.13 12.64
CA LYS A 44 -10.32 12.79 13.54
C LYS A 44 -9.30 11.92 12.83
N MET A 45 -8.08 11.96 13.33
CA MET A 45 -6.97 11.18 12.82
C MET A 45 -6.17 10.59 13.98
N CYS A 46 -5.88 9.30 13.88
CA CYS A 46 -4.94 8.64 14.76
C CYS A 46 -3.62 8.51 14.02
N MET A 47 -2.57 9.15 14.55
CA MET A 47 -1.21 8.95 14.08
C MET A 47 -0.42 8.24 15.18
N ARG A 48 0.42 7.30 14.79
CA ARG A 48 1.37 6.69 15.71
C ARG A 48 2.75 6.71 15.08
N ILE A 49 3.71 7.18 15.87
CA ILE A 49 5.13 7.11 15.55
C ILE A 49 5.66 5.93 16.34
N ALA A 50 5.77 4.78 15.70
CA ALA A 50 6.48 3.65 16.29
C ALA A 50 7.98 3.90 16.10
N ARG A 51 8.62 4.47 17.14
CA ARG A 51 9.95 3.94 17.50
C ARG A 51 9.71 2.56 18.09
N TRP A 52 10.69 1.68 18.05
CA TRP A 52 10.64 0.27 18.43
C TRP A 52 10.29 -0.01 19.92
N THR A 53 9.45 0.81 20.57
CA THR A 53 8.98 0.68 21.94
C THR A 53 7.46 0.95 22.05
N PRO A 54 6.72 0.29 22.97
CA PRO A 54 5.30 0.06 22.78
C PRO A 54 4.33 1.22 23.10
N THR A 55 4.75 2.37 23.61
CA THR A 55 3.89 3.07 24.60
C THR A 55 3.29 4.44 24.26
N HIS A 56 3.49 5.02 23.07
CA HIS A 56 2.92 6.36 22.81
C HIS A 56 2.08 6.43 21.54
N TRP A 57 0.76 6.59 21.73
CA TRP A 57 -0.17 7.03 20.70
C TRP A 57 -0.23 8.55 20.70
N THR A 58 -0.16 9.19 19.54
CA THR A 58 -0.37 10.64 19.42
C THR A 58 -1.57 10.87 18.52
N MET A 59 -2.75 10.98 19.12
CA MET A 59 -3.93 11.40 18.38
C MET A 59 -3.71 12.84 17.89
N LEU A 60 -3.81 13.04 16.59
CA LEU A 60 -3.76 14.36 15.98
C LEU A 60 -5.18 14.71 15.55
N GLU A 61 -5.82 15.61 16.29
CA GLU A 61 -7.10 16.14 15.85
C GLU A 61 -6.88 17.03 14.63
N SER A 62 -7.69 16.83 13.60
CA SER A 62 -7.71 17.64 12.40
C SER A 62 -9.17 18.04 12.14
N PRO A 63 -9.44 19.27 11.66
CA PRO A 63 -10.78 19.61 11.18
C PRO A 63 -11.29 18.58 10.15
N PRO A 64 -12.60 18.47 9.89
CA PRO A 64 -13.11 17.56 8.87
C PRO A 64 -12.39 17.74 7.53
N LEU A 65 -11.62 16.74 7.10
CA LEU A 65 -10.87 16.75 5.84
C LEU A 65 -11.34 15.62 4.93
N LYS A 66 -11.31 15.86 3.61
CA LYS A 66 -11.37 14.78 2.61
C LYS A 66 -10.11 13.92 2.73
N VAL A 67 -10.23 12.60 2.53
CA VAL A 67 -9.12 11.61 2.63
C VAL A 67 -7.84 12.05 1.91
N ASN A 68 -7.98 12.57 0.70
CA ASN A 68 -6.84 13.05 -0.10
C ASN A 68 -6.12 14.24 0.54
N ARG A 69 -6.85 15.14 1.20
CA ARG A 69 -6.23 16.26 1.93
C ARG A 69 -5.53 15.75 3.18
N LEU A 70 -6.11 14.78 3.89
CA LEU A 70 -5.50 14.16 5.05
C LEU A 70 -4.15 13.51 4.71
N ARG A 71 -4.12 12.68 3.65
CA ARG A 71 -2.88 12.07 3.13
C ARG A 71 -1.78 13.11 2.91
N ARG A 72 -2.11 14.25 2.30
CA ARG A 72 -1.12 15.31 2.01
C ARG A 72 -0.59 15.99 3.26
N GLU A 73 -1.45 16.32 4.23
CA GLU A 73 -1.00 16.90 5.49
C GLU A 73 -0.14 15.91 6.29
N MET A 74 -0.45 14.61 6.22
CA MET A 74 0.37 13.57 6.80
C MET A 74 1.74 13.44 6.14
N ILE A 75 1.80 13.48 4.81
CA ILE A 75 3.07 13.49 4.09
C ILE A 75 3.89 14.73 4.48
N LYS A 76 3.29 15.92 4.57
CA LYS A 76 4.02 17.12 5.04
C LYS A 76 4.58 16.93 6.45
N PHE A 77 3.78 16.42 7.38
CA PHE A 77 4.22 16.20 8.75
C PHE A 77 5.35 15.18 8.81
N PHE A 78 5.18 14.06 8.12
CA PHE A 78 6.20 13.03 7.96
C PHE A 78 7.48 13.62 7.37
N MET A 79 7.41 14.32 6.23
CA MET A 79 8.57 14.93 5.57
C MET A 79 9.29 15.97 6.45
N LYS A 80 8.57 16.67 7.33
CA LYS A 80 9.16 17.60 8.29
C LYS A 80 9.88 16.91 9.46
N LYS A 81 9.46 15.69 9.84
CA LYS A 81 9.89 15.01 11.07
C LYS A 81 10.83 13.83 10.84
N SER A 82 10.63 13.09 9.76
CA SER A 82 11.52 12.01 9.34
C SER A 82 12.83 12.60 8.80
N LYS A 83 13.89 11.80 8.79
CA LYS A 83 15.23 12.21 8.33
C LYS A 83 15.92 11.11 7.53
N ASN A 84 15.66 9.84 7.86
CA ASN A 84 16.30 8.72 7.20
C ASN A 84 15.55 8.43 5.87
N PRO A 85 16.25 8.21 4.75
CA PRO A 85 15.63 7.81 3.48
C PRO A 85 14.71 6.58 3.60
N LYS A 86 15.00 5.67 4.54
CA LYS A 86 14.20 4.47 4.82
C LYS A 86 13.12 4.66 5.90
N ASP A 87 12.99 5.86 6.48
CA ASP A 87 11.82 6.17 7.32
C ASP A 87 10.57 5.89 6.50
N THR A 88 9.57 5.26 7.10
CA THR A 88 8.42 4.72 6.37
C THR A 88 7.12 5.32 6.89
N LEU A 89 6.28 5.80 5.99
CA LEU A 89 4.90 6.23 6.25
C LEU A 89 3.94 5.15 5.76
N VAL A 90 3.17 4.57 6.68
CA VAL A 90 2.07 3.65 6.42
C VAL A 90 0.75 4.42 6.45
N MET A 91 -0.05 4.25 5.40
CA MET A 91 -1.35 4.87 5.25
C MET A 91 -2.40 3.77 5.18
N LEU A 92 -3.39 3.83 6.06
CA LEU A 92 -4.51 2.89 6.11
C LEU A 92 -5.82 3.65 5.88
N ASP A 93 -6.58 3.21 4.89
CA ASP A 93 -7.91 3.70 4.62
C ASP A 93 -8.92 3.13 5.60
N ILE A 94 -9.87 3.96 5.99
CA ILE A 94 -10.82 3.64 7.06
C ILE A 94 -11.99 2.79 6.59
N ASP A 95 -12.19 2.79 5.28
CA ASP A 95 -13.24 2.05 4.61
C ASP A 95 -12.72 0.68 4.11
N HIS A 96 -11.64 0.18 4.73
CA HIS A 96 -11.03 -1.11 4.47
C HIS A 96 -10.92 -1.93 5.76
N LEU A 97 -11.02 -3.25 5.61
CA LEU A 97 -10.67 -4.21 6.65
C LEU A 97 -9.19 -4.53 6.57
N HIS A 98 -8.46 -4.34 7.66
CA HIS A 98 -7.02 -4.62 7.71
C HIS A 98 -6.71 -5.72 8.73
N PRO A 99 -5.75 -6.62 8.47
CA PRO A 99 -5.26 -7.53 9.50
C PRO A 99 -4.56 -6.75 10.62
N ASN A 100 -4.60 -7.28 11.84
CA ASN A 100 -3.94 -6.66 13.01
C ASN A 100 -2.42 -6.49 12.81
N THR A 101 -1.83 -7.29 11.92
CA THR A 101 -0.41 -7.27 11.57
C THR A 101 -0.08 -6.36 10.39
N VAL A 102 -1.06 -5.71 9.75
CA VAL A 102 -0.90 -4.95 8.48
C VAL A 102 0.30 -4.00 8.49
N VAL A 103 0.51 -3.24 9.57
CA VAL A 103 1.62 -2.28 9.66
C VAL A 103 2.97 -3.01 9.70
N LYS A 104 3.06 -4.10 10.47
CA LYS A 104 4.28 -4.91 10.58
C LYS A 104 4.61 -5.54 9.23
N ASP A 105 3.60 -6.12 8.58
CA ASP A 105 3.78 -6.89 7.35
C ASP A 105 4.09 -5.98 6.15
N LEU A 106 3.48 -4.79 6.09
CA LEU A 106 3.80 -3.79 5.06
C LEU A 106 5.19 -3.19 5.23
N VAL A 107 5.63 -2.95 6.47
CA VAL A 107 6.96 -2.37 6.72
C VAL A 107 8.07 -3.41 6.48
N GLY A 108 7.81 -4.67 6.83
CA GLY A 108 8.74 -5.79 6.67
C GLY A 108 10.16 -5.46 7.14
N ASP A 109 11.14 -5.93 6.37
CA ASP A 109 12.57 -5.59 6.47
C ASP A 109 12.95 -4.28 5.74
N GLY A 110 11.96 -3.59 5.14
CA GLY A 110 12.19 -2.36 4.39
C GLY A 110 12.86 -2.57 3.04
N GLN A 111 12.80 -3.78 2.48
CA GLN A 111 13.29 -4.08 1.14
C GLN A 111 12.55 -3.28 0.06
N PHE A 112 11.25 -3.02 0.26
CA PHE A 112 10.40 -2.37 -0.73
C PHE A 112 10.19 -0.88 -0.40
N PRO A 113 10.59 0.06 -1.29
CA PRO A 113 10.36 1.49 -1.09
C PRO A 113 8.87 1.87 -1.06
N ILE A 114 8.05 1.11 -1.79
CA ILE A 114 6.59 1.25 -1.83
C ILE A 114 5.99 -0.16 -1.72
N HIS A 115 5.30 -0.45 -0.63
CA HIS A 115 4.73 -1.77 -0.35
C HIS A 115 3.24 -1.64 -0.05
N CYS A 116 2.41 -2.36 -0.78
CA CYS A 116 0.97 -2.27 -0.74
C CYS A 116 0.36 -3.62 -0.31
N ALA A 117 -0.76 -3.56 0.39
CA ALA A 117 -1.62 -4.71 0.60
C ALA A 117 -2.37 -5.06 -0.69
N LEU A 118 -2.85 -6.30 -0.81
CA LEU A 118 -3.82 -6.69 -1.81
C LEU A 118 -5.19 -6.08 -1.46
N THR A 119 -5.42 -4.88 -1.98
CA THR A 119 -6.71 -4.21 -1.87
C THR A 119 -7.68 -4.66 -2.97
N PHE A 120 -8.98 -4.50 -2.75
CA PHE A 120 -10.02 -4.87 -3.72
C PHE A 120 -10.94 -3.68 -4.01
N LYS A 121 -11.27 -3.41 -5.27
CA LYS A 121 -12.18 -2.33 -5.67
C LYS A 121 -13.61 -2.65 -5.22
N ARG A 122 -14.35 -1.61 -4.80
CA ARG A 122 -15.80 -1.69 -4.63
C ARG A 122 -16.46 -2.06 -5.96
N ALA A 123 -17.14 -3.19 -6.00
CA ALA A 123 -17.84 -3.64 -7.19
C ALA A 123 -19.15 -4.32 -6.76
N PRO A 124 -20.25 -4.08 -7.49
CA PRO A 124 -21.59 -4.51 -7.09
C PRO A 124 -21.80 -6.02 -7.15
N THR A 125 -20.93 -6.74 -7.86
CA THR A 125 -21.07 -8.17 -8.08
C THR A 125 -19.93 -8.96 -7.47
N LEU A 126 -18.67 -8.51 -7.64
CA LEU A 126 -17.49 -9.33 -7.37
C LEU A 126 -16.29 -8.45 -7.01
N PRO A 127 -15.49 -8.82 -6.00
CA PRO A 127 -14.29 -8.05 -5.66
C PRO A 127 -13.31 -8.07 -6.83
N VAL A 128 -12.79 -6.92 -7.20
CA VAL A 128 -11.75 -6.83 -8.23
C VAL A 128 -10.45 -6.48 -7.51
N PRO A 129 -9.43 -7.34 -7.45
CA PRO A 129 -8.16 -6.98 -6.81
C PRO A 129 -7.62 -5.68 -7.43
N MET A 130 -6.83 -4.88 -6.72
CA MET A 130 -6.26 -3.62 -7.25
C MET A 130 -4.73 -3.68 -7.38
N ALA A 131 -4.15 -4.88 -7.42
CA ALA A 131 -2.73 -5.12 -7.70
C ALA A 131 -2.30 -4.80 -9.16
N MET A 132 -2.98 -3.86 -9.84
CA MET A 132 -3.48 -4.17 -11.18
C MET A 132 -3.07 -3.29 -12.34
N ASP A 133 -2.21 -2.28 -12.22
CA ASP A 133 -1.85 -1.53 -13.43
C ASP A 133 -0.40 -1.79 -13.87
N TYR A 134 -0.29 -2.42 -15.05
CA TYR A 134 0.79 -2.47 -16.04
C TYR A 134 1.94 -3.49 -15.89
N ILE A 135 1.71 -4.69 -16.46
CA ILE A 135 2.79 -5.50 -17.07
C ILE A 135 3.04 -5.04 -18.54
N ASN A 136 2.13 -4.28 -19.17
CA ASN A 136 2.21 -3.87 -20.59
C ASN A 136 1.69 -2.43 -20.86
N GLY A 137 2.41 -1.39 -20.43
CA GLY A 137 2.34 -0.07 -21.09
C GLY A 137 1.01 0.70 -21.05
N TRP A 138 0.54 1.10 -19.87
CA TRP A 138 -0.56 2.06 -19.67
C TRP A 138 -1.97 1.64 -20.14
N GLU A 139 -2.13 0.46 -20.76
CA GLU A 139 -3.44 -0.16 -20.98
C GLU A 139 -3.86 -0.97 -19.74
N SER A 140 -4.86 -0.46 -19.01
CA SER A 140 -5.22 -0.95 -17.68
C SER A 140 -5.83 -2.34 -17.78
N SER A 141 -5.03 -3.39 -17.57
CA SER A 141 -5.53 -4.75 -17.51
C SER A 141 -5.39 -5.27 -16.08
N PRO A 142 -6.52 -5.61 -15.44
CA PRO A 142 -6.53 -6.35 -14.19
C PRO A 142 -5.49 -7.47 -14.13
N ALA A 143 -4.61 -7.47 -13.12
CA ALA A 143 -3.91 -8.68 -12.74
C ALA A 143 -4.96 -9.68 -12.22
N MET A 144 -5.38 -10.61 -13.08
CA MET A 144 -6.32 -11.66 -12.71
C MET A 144 -5.64 -12.56 -11.68
N CYS A 145 -6.35 -13.11 -10.70
CA CYS A 145 -5.73 -14.01 -9.72
C CYS A 145 -5.12 -15.27 -10.32
N SER A 146 -5.47 -15.64 -11.57
CA SER A 146 -4.75 -16.66 -12.33
C SER A 146 -3.31 -16.28 -12.71
N GLN A 147 -2.93 -15.02 -12.52
CA GLN A 147 -1.63 -14.45 -12.86
C GLN A 147 -0.72 -14.29 -11.65
N PHE A 148 -1.20 -14.62 -10.45
CA PHE A 148 -0.38 -14.60 -9.24
C PHE A 148 -0.67 -15.77 -8.29
N THR A 149 0.32 -16.12 -7.49
CA THR A 149 0.24 -17.12 -6.41
C THR A 149 0.00 -16.41 -5.09
N PRO A 150 -1.07 -16.76 -4.36
CA PRO A 150 -1.35 -16.20 -3.04
C PRO A 150 -0.14 -16.32 -2.11
N GLY A 151 0.17 -15.23 -1.40
CA GLY A 151 1.35 -15.13 -0.54
C GLY A 151 2.59 -14.52 -1.20
N GLU A 152 2.61 -14.36 -2.53
CA GLU A 152 3.74 -13.74 -3.22
C GLU A 152 3.70 -12.19 -3.18
N VAL A 153 4.85 -11.57 -3.38
CA VAL A 153 4.98 -10.12 -3.55
C VAL A 153 5.15 -9.79 -5.04
N LEU A 154 4.18 -9.08 -5.59
CA LEU A 154 4.12 -8.72 -7.00
C LEU A 154 4.75 -7.35 -7.23
N LYS A 155 5.71 -7.26 -8.14
CA LYS A 155 6.19 -5.97 -8.65
C LYS A 155 5.20 -5.43 -9.69
N CYS A 156 4.62 -4.26 -9.44
CA CYS A 156 3.59 -3.64 -10.27
C CYS A 156 3.85 -2.13 -10.44
N ASP A 157 3.23 -1.50 -11.44
CA ASP A 157 3.33 -0.05 -11.58
C ASP A 157 2.35 0.66 -10.63
N ARG A 158 1.25 -0.02 -10.27
CA ARG A 158 0.25 0.45 -9.30
C ARG A 158 -0.23 -0.65 -8.37
N GLY A 159 -0.13 -0.40 -7.07
CA GLY A 159 -0.94 -1.02 -6.04
C GLY A 159 -2.05 -0.06 -5.57
N GLY A 160 -3.09 -0.60 -4.93
CA GLY A 160 -4.12 0.23 -4.30
C GLY A 160 -3.61 0.90 -3.02
N THR A 161 -4.12 2.10 -2.72
CA THR A 161 -3.67 2.88 -1.57
C THR A 161 -4.45 2.61 -0.28
N GLY A 162 -5.35 1.62 -0.30
CA GLY A 162 -6.16 1.23 0.87
C GLY A 162 -5.30 0.82 2.07
N ALA A 163 -4.18 0.14 1.83
CA ALA A 163 -3.12 -0.01 2.82
C ALA A 163 -1.76 -0.02 2.11
N ILE A 164 -0.94 0.98 2.41
CA ILE A 164 0.32 1.24 1.70
C ILE A 164 1.40 1.77 2.65
N ALA A 165 2.61 1.25 2.54
CA ALA A 165 3.82 1.73 3.19
C ALA A 165 4.74 2.39 2.16
N ILE A 166 5.21 3.60 2.44
CA ILE A 166 6.00 4.42 1.52
C ILE A 166 7.22 4.95 2.27
N GLN A 167 8.41 4.67 1.76
CA GLN A 167 9.66 5.18 2.31
C GLN A 167 9.88 6.65 1.93
N ARG A 168 10.56 7.39 2.80
CA ARG A 168 10.86 8.82 2.63
C ARG A 168 11.50 9.14 1.28
N GLN A 169 12.45 8.31 0.86
CA GLN A 169 13.17 8.48 -0.41
C GLN A 169 12.25 8.58 -1.64
N VAL A 170 11.06 7.96 -1.60
CA VAL A 170 10.08 8.03 -2.67
C VAL A 170 9.51 9.44 -2.79
N PHE A 171 9.13 10.05 -1.66
CA PHE A 171 8.63 11.42 -1.63
C PHE A 171 9.71 12.43 -2.03
N ASP A 172 10.94 12.26 -1.53
CA ASP A 172 12.08 13.11 -1.89
C ASP A 172 12.32 13.11 -3.40
N ALA A 173 12.28 11.93 -4.04
CA ALA A 173 12.46 11.80 -5.48
C ALA A 173 11.31 12.43 -6.29
N ILE A 174 10.05 12.25 -5.87
CA ILE A 174 8.89 12.90 -6.52
C ILE A 174 8.99 14.43 -6.42
N ILE A 175 9.42 14.96 -5.25
CA ILE A 175 9.64 16.41 -5.06
C ILE A 175 10.76 16.91 -5.96
N ALA A 176 11.85 16.15 -6.10
CA ALA A 176 12.98 16.50 -6.98
C ALA A 176 12.58 16.60 -8.46
N LEU A 177 11.53 15.89 -8.89
CA LEU A 177 10.94 16.03 -10.23
C LEU A 177 10.07 17.29 -10.39
N GLY A 178 9.91 18.11 -9.35
CA GLY A 178 9.09 19.32 -9.38
C GLY A 178 7.62 19.11 -9.00
N TYR A 179 7.27 17.94 -8.43
CA TYR A 179 5.92 17.68 -7.93
C TYR A 179 5.82 17.93 -6.43
N PRO A 180 5.21 19.05 -5.99
CA PRO A 180 5.04 19.33 -4.57
C PRO A 180 4.02 18.35 -3.95
N ILE A 181 4.08 18.18 -2.62
CA ILE A 181 3.22 17.23 -1.87
C ILE A 181 1.72 17.47 -2.13
N GLU A 182 1.32 18.74 -2.32
CA GLU A 182 -0.03 19.17 -2.66
C GLU A 182 -0.59 18.48 -3.91
N LYS A 183 0.30 18.03 -4.79
CA LYS A 183 -0.03 17.42 -6.07
C LYS A 183 0.11 15.91 -6.06
N MET A 184 0.55 15.24 -4.99
CA MET A 184 0.80 13.78 -5.04
C MET A 184 -0.49 12.94 -4.99
N PHE A 185 -1.50 13.36 -4.24
CA PHE A 185 -2.78 12.65 -4.08
C PHE A 185 -3.95 13.54 -4.52
N ILE A 186 -4.12 13.67 -5.84
CA ILE A 186 -5.19 14.44 -6.48
C ILE A 186 -5.78 13.64 -7.63
N TYR A 187 -7.03 13.95 -7.99
CA TYR A 187 -7.58 13.55 -9.28
C TYR A 187 -6.97 14.47 -10.34
N LYS A 188 -6.46 13.89 -11.43
CA LYS A 188 -5.81 14.67 -12.50
C LYS A 188 -5.96 13.96 -13.83
N ASP A 189 -6.30 14.71 -14.89
CA ASP A 189 -6.37 14.20 -16.26
C ASP A 189 -7.28 12.96 -16.42
N GLY A 190 -8.38 12.88 -15.65
CA GLY A 190 -9.28 11.72 -15.64
C GLY A 190 -8.76 10.51 -14.86
N GLU A 191 -7.57 10.60 -14.25
CA GLU A 191 -7.02 9.58 -13.37
C GLU A 191 -7.53 9.77 -11.94
N ASP A 192 -7.81 8.62 -11.28
CA ASP A 192 -7.98 8.60 -9.84
C ASP A 192 -6.66 8.90 -9.12
N CYS A 193 -6.75 9.23 -7.83
CA CYS A 193 -5.58 9.64 -7.05
C CYS A 193 -4.50 8.57 -6.96
N ASP A 194 -4.87 7.29 -7.02
CA ASP A 194 -3.93 6.18 -6.90
C ASP A 194 -3.17 5.99 -8.22
N LYS A 195 -3.86 6.09 -9.35
CA LYS A 195 -3.24 6.08 -10.69
C LYS A 195 -2.25 7.23 -10.85
N TRP A 196 -2.67 8.43 -10.45
CA TRP A 196 -1.80 9.59 -10.54
C TRP A 196 -0.56 9.44 -9.64
N PHE A 197 -0.74 9.01 -8.39
CA PHE A 197 0.38 8.77 -7.49
C PHE A 197 1.34 7.69 -8.02
N ALA A 198 0.80 6.60 -8.57
CA ALA A 198 1.58 5.53 -9.20
C ALA A 198 2.42 6.02 -10.38
N ARG A 199 1.87 6.91 -11.19
CA ARG A 199 2.59 7.57 -12.29
C ARG A 199 3.74 8.43 -11.79
N LEU A 200 3.54 9.20 -10.72
CA LEU A 200 4.61 9.96 -10.09
C LEU A 200 5.72 9.07 -9.55
N CYS A 201 5.37 7.96 -8.88
CA CYS A 201 6.35 6.98 -8.38
C CYS A 201 7.18 6.39 -9.52
N THR A 202 6.53 5.99 -10.61
CA THR A 202 7.20 5.44 -11.80
C THR A 202 8.15 6.45 -12.43
N GLN A 203 7.72 7.72 -12.59
CA GLN A 203 8.58 8.80 -13.09
C GLN A 203 9.79 9.06 -12.18
N ALA A 204 9.61 8.90 -10.87
CA ALA A 204 10.67 9.00 -9.87
C ALA A 204 11.59 7.75 -9.82
N GLY A 205 11.38 6.76 -10.70
CA GLY A 205 12.20 5.55 -10.78
C GLY A 205 11.80 4.44 -9.80
N PHE A 206 10.64 4.54 -9.16
CA PHE A 206 10.16 3.55 -8.20
C PHE A 206 9.03 2.70 -8.78
N LYS A 207 9.11 1.40 -8.51
CA LYS A 207 8.01 0.44 -8.72
C LYS A 207 7.28 0.21 -7.41
N GLN A 208 6.03 -0.21 -7.50
CA GLN A 208 5.25 -0.63 -6.34
C GLN A 208 5.33 -2.13 -6.19
N TYR A 209 5.17 -2.59 -4.96
CA TYR A 209 5.19 -4.01 -4.62
C TYR A 209 3.90 -4.33 -3.87
N VAL A 210 3.12 -5.29 -4.36
CA VAL A 210 1.86 -5.70 -3.73
C VAL A 210 2.05 -7.06 -3.08
N ASN A 211 1.92 -7.11 -1.76
CA ASN A 211 1.96 -8.36 -1.02
C ASN A 211 0.58 -9.02 -1.02
N THR A 212 0.47 -10.14 -1.71
CA THR A 212 -0.79 -10.89 -1.83
C THR A 212 -1.16 -11.68 -0.58
N ALA A 213 -0.26 -11.76 0.42
CA ALA A 213 -0.57 -12.31 1.75
C ALA A 213 -1.34 -11.32 2.64
N ILE A 214 -1.27 -10.01 2.35
CA ILE A 214 -1.88 -8.96 3.16
C ILE A 214 -3.16 -8.52 2.45
N GLU A 215 -4.29 -9.11 2.80
CA GLU A 215 -5.58 -8.71 2.23
C GLU A 215 -6.10 -7.43 2.90
N SER A 216 -6.61 -6.50 2.10
CA SER A 216 -7.24 -5.26 2.57
C SER A 216 -8.50 -4.94 1.76
N PRO A 217 -9.60 -5.70 1.92
CA PRO A 217 -10.83 -5.45 1.17
C PRO A 217 -11.53 -4.19 1.67
N HIS A 218 -12.22 -3.47 0.77
CA HIS A 218 -13.13 -2.40 1.18
C HIS A 218 -14.30 -2.98 2.00
N PHE A 219 -14.86 -2.19 2.92
CA PHE A 219 -16.21 -2.43 3.41
C PHE A 219 -17.19 -2.22 2.24
N SER A 220 -17.88 -3.28 1.81
CA SER A 220 -18.97 -3.19 0.85
C SER A 220 -20.27 -2.75 1.53
N ASP A 221 -21.16 -2.10 0.79
CA ASP A 221 -22.57 -1.89 1.18
C ASP A 221 -23.36 -3.22 1.27
N VAL A 222 -22.71 -4.33 0.93
CA VAL A 222 -23.22 -5.69 1.09
C VAL A 222 -22.73 -6.21 2.45
N PRO A 223 -23.63 -6.69 3.34
CA PRO A 223 -23.31 -7.12 4.72
C PRO A 223 -22.46 -8.39 4.81
N GLU A 224 -22.04 -8.95 3.67
CA GLU A 224 -21.20 -10.14 3.59
C GLU A 224 -19.78 -9.72 3.20
N TYR A 225 -18.87 -9.86 4.17
CA TYR A 225 -17.46 -9.53 4.07
C TYR A 225 -16.80 -10.24 2.90
N ILE A 226 -16.28 -9.49 1.94
CA ILE A 226 -15.49 -10.06 0.85
C ILE A 226 -14.16 -10.58 1.41
N ASN A 227 -13.99 -11.89 1.41
CA ASN A 227 -12.78 -12.60 1.85
C ASN A 227 -12.29 -13.60 0.78
N SER A 228 -11.16 -14.26 1.05
CA SER A 228 -10.59 -15.29 0.18
C SER A 228 -11.55 -16.45 -0.16
N GLU A 229 -12.49 -16.81 0.72
CA GLU A 229 -13.49 -17.87 0.45
C GLU A 229 -14.53 -17.43 -0.59
N MET A 230 -15.00 -16.18 -0.51
CA MET A 230 -15.91 -15.61 -1.52
C MET A 230 -15.21 -15.49 -2.88
N TRP A 231 -13.90 -15.22 -2.88
CA TRP A 231 -13.09 -15.23 -4.09
C TRP A 231 -12.90 -16.64 -4.68
N ASP A 232 -12.62 -17.64 -3.84
CA ASP A 232 -12.49 -19.04 -4.26
C ASP A 232 -13.77 -19.56 -4.92
N LYS A 233 -14.92 -19.19 -4.35
CA LYS A 233 -16.23 -19.45 -4.94
C LYS A 233 -16.37 -18.80 -6.32
N TRP A 234 -16.02 -17.53 -6.45
CA TRP A 234 -16.09 -16.82 -7.74
C TRP A 234 -15.19 -17.42 -8.81
N ALA A 235 -13.92 -17.68 -8.48
CA ALA A 235 -12.94 -18.21 -9.42
C ALA A 235 -13.45 -19.53 -10.00
N LYS A 236 -13.98 -20.41 -9.14
CA LYS A 236 -14.62 -21.67 -9.52
C LYS A 236 -15.85 -21.46 -10.42
N GLU A 237 -16.73 -20.51 -10.12
CA GLU A 237 -17.93 -20.20 -10.92
C GLU A 237 -17.62 -19.61 -12.31
N LYS A 238 -16.47 -18.93 -12.48
CA LYS A 238 -16.06 -18.32 -13.76
C LYS A 238 -15.05 -19.15 -14.55
N GLY A 239 -14.75 -20.37 -14.11
CA GLY A 239 -13.78 -21.24 -14.78
C GLY A 239 -12.33 -20.74 -14.66
N HIS A 240 -12.04 -19.91 -13.66
CA HIS A 240 -10.69 -19.57 -13.26
C HIS A 240 -10.21 -20.60 -12.22
N GLY A 241 -8.93 -20.96 -12.25
CA GLY A 241 -8.35 -21.74 -11.16
C GLY A 241 -8.54 -20.96 -9.85
N GLY A 242 -9.14 -21.57 -8.83
CA GLY A 242 -9.24 -20.97 -7.49
C GLY A 242 -7.86 -20.68 -6.89
N ILE A 243 -7.83 -20.12 -5.68
CA ILE A 243 -6.58 -19.97 -4.92
C ILE A 243 -5.99 -21.37 -4.73
N VAL A 244 -4.88 -21.64 -5.41
CA VAL A 244 -4.10 -22.86 -5.18
C VAL A 244 -3.36 -22.66 -3.85
N ARG A 245 -3.92 -23.23 -2.78
CA ARG A 245 -3.25 -23.30 -1.48
C ARG A 245 -2.35 -24.53 -1.52
N ASP A 246 -1.03 -24.33 -1.49
CA ASP A 246 -0.09 -25.43 -1.33
C ASP A 246 -0.35 -26.09 0.03
N ALA A 247 -0.67 -27.39 0.01
CA ALA A 247 -1.15 -28.15 1.15
C ALA A 247 -0.05 -28.53 2.17
N GLU A 248 1.15 -27.95 2.08
CA GLU A 248 2.34 -28.51 2.74
C GLU A 248 2.86 -27.77 3.98
N HIS A 249 2.18 -26.74 4.49
CA HIS A 249 2.66 -26.02 5.68
C HIS A 249 1.55 -25.62 6.68
N THR A 250 0.72 -26.56 7.10
CA THR A 250 -0.03 -26.47 8.37
C THR A 250 0.82 -26.93 9.54
#